data_AF-A0A919P2P1-F1
#
_entry.id   AF-A0A919P2P1-F1
#
_cell.length_a   1.000
_cell.length_b   1.000
_cell.length_c   1.000
_cell.angle_alpha   90.00
_cell.angle_beta   90.00
_cell.angle_gamma   90.00
#
_symmetry.space_group_name_H-M   'P 1'
#
loop_
_entity.id
_entity.type
_entity.pdbx_description
1 polymer ?
#
loop_
_entity_poly.entity_id
_entity_poly.type
_entity_poly.pdbx_seq_one_letter_code
_entity_poly.pdbx_strand_id
1 'polypeptide(L)'
;MTLQLSHTLHDMVDGDGDAPFEVGALTTRIRRRRVVRQGARGAVAAGAVGVVALGLTRGTWDGGVRLPSADPDAAPGTCGSDVAALPTADADAPAHAGPDDDVNAGLGPLLGRKFSAGVLVTGSSSAVAGIGTGDLVAQRDALEETRRRGTDSDGNVLDDAALAAIDNRIGELRSEINAAGIASGDVIGSLGLRLVVAHDGTVVSTPAPQDDPYSWVAPDTGGTYVMLTGGLLTCTRAADPLPAGQYQAYATFLDPATGAVTVAGSWPLDLLPAPTRMVGLPADFPADVPLLGGRLITAHKDDDAWVAEVGVDAVDNVNAAAHLIVDEGAGRPSGPIENGIVPARISRVETPDWHVEISQATTPDGQSSVLYRLTPQS
;
A
#
# COMPACT_ATOMS: atom_id res chain seq x y z
N MET A 1 -17.03 38.60 41.91
CA MET A 1 -18.18 37.73 41.62
C MET A 1 -17.66 36.56 40.82
N THR A 2 -17.38 35.46 41.51
CA THR A 2 -16.88 34.21 40.93
C THR A 2 -18.08 33.31 40.65
N LEU A 3 -18.35 33.03 39.38
CA LEU A 3 -19.41 32.10 38.95
C LEU A 3 -18.77 30.85 38.34
N GLN A 4 -19.30 29.70 38.77
CA GLN A 4 -18.78 28.35 38.57
C GLN A 4 -18.88 27.89 37.11
N LEU A 5 -17.71 27.66 36.49
CA LEU A 5 -17.56 27.04 35.16
C LEU A 5 -17.68 25.51 35.17
N SER A 6 -17.61 24.86 36.33
CA SER A 6 -17.55 23.40 36.42
C SER A 6 -18.91 22.70 36.31
N HIS A 7 -20.02 23.41 36.48
CA HIS A 7 -21.36 22.81 36.42
C HIS A 7 -21.95 22.79 34.99
N THR A 8 -21.62 23.78 34.16
CA THR A 8 -22.13 23.89 32.79
C THR A 8 -21.57 22.82 31.85
N LEU A 9 -20.38 22.30 32.15
CA LEU A 9 -19.73 21.24 31.36
C LEU A 9 -20.36 19.86 31.56
N HIS A 10 -21.06 19.62 32.69
CA HIS A 10 -21.74 18.35 32.93
C HIS A 10 -23.14 18.29 32.31
N ASP A 11 -23.85 19.41 32.21
CA ASP A 11 -25.21 19.44 31.63
C ASP A 11 -25.22 19.31 30.09
N MET A 12 -24.08 19.56 29.42
CA MET A 12 -24.00 19.53 27.96
C MET A 12 -23.73 18.12 27.38
N VAL A 13 -23.27 17.18 28.23
CA VAL A 13 -22.97 15.80 27.82
C VAL A 13 -24.21 14.90 27.92
N ASP A 14 -25.20 15.25 28.75
CA ASP A 14 -26.38 14.41 29.02
C ASP A 14 -27.70 14.95 28.42
N GLY A 15 -27.65 15.98 27.55
CA GLY A 15 -28.83 16.67 27.03
C GLY A 15 -29.43 16.10 25.74
N ASP A 16 -30.54 15.37 25.89
CA ASP A 16 -31.48 14.85 24.88
C ASP A 16 -31.96 15.94 23.88
N GLY A 17 -31.84 15.70 22.57
CA GLY A 17 -32.27 16.66 21.54
C GLY A 17 -32.39 16.06 20.13
N ASP A 18 -33.64 15.87 19.70
CA ASP A 18 -34.11 15.32 18.42
C ASP A 18 -33.37 15.82 17.16
N ALA A 19 -32.69 14.89 16.46
CA ALA A 19 -32.13 15.12 15.13
C ALA A 19 -33.10 14.62 14.03
N PRO A 20 -33.38 15.40 12.97
CA PRO A 20 -34.38 15.09 11.93
C PRO A 20 -33.90 14.08 10.87
N PHE A 21 -32.95 13.20 11.19
CA PHE A 21 -32.45 12.17 10.29
C PHE A 21 -32.55 10.80 10.94
N GLU A 22 -33.59 10.02 10.57
CA GLU A 22 -33.76 8.65 11.04
C GLU A 22 -32.64 7.73 10.50
N VAL A 23 -31.62 7.52 11.34
CA VAL A 23 -30.54 6.53 11.15
C VAL A 23 -31.11 5.10 10.93
N GLY A 24 -32.33 4.84 11.41
CA GLY A 24 -33.08 3.61 11.17
C GLY A 24 -33.41 3.34 9.68
N ALA A 25 -33.70 4.39 8.91
CA ALA A 25 -34.01 4.24 7.48
C ALA A 25 -32.75 3.88 6.66
N LEU A 26 -31.59 4.41 7.06
CA LEU A 26 -30.31 4.12 6.42
C LEU A 26 -29.83 2.69 6.72
N THR A 27 -29.92 2.27 7.99
CA THR A 27 -29.55 0.91 8.43
C THR A 27 -30.47 -0.17 7.83
N THR A 28 -31.75 0.13 7.64
CA THR A 28 -32.70 -0.80 6.98
C THR A 28 -32.38 -0.98 5.49
N ARG A 29 -31.95 0.10 4.79
CA ARG A 29 -31.55 0.03 3.37
C ARG A 29 -30.24 -0.73 3.18
N ILE A 30 -29.29 -0.58 4.10
CA ILE A 30 -28.01 -1.31 4.12
C ILE A 30 -28.23 -2.80 4.43
N ARG A 31 -29.07 -3.13 5.42
CA ARG A 31 -29.44 -4.54 5.70
C ARG A 31 -30.15 -5.21 4.52
N ARG A 32 -31.08 -4.52 3.84
CA ARG A 32 -31.75 -5.08 2.65
C ARG A 32 -30.78 -5.40 1.49
N ARG A 33 -29.74 -4.58 1.27
CA ARG A 33 -28.69 -4.89 0.27
C ARG A 33 -27.80 -6.07 0.69
N ARG A 34 -27.50 -6.24 1.99
CA ARG A 34 -26.75 -7.41 2.50
C ARG A 34 -27.53 -8.72 2.37
N VAL A 35 -28.84 -8.71 2.62
CA VAL A 35 -29.68 -9.93 2.52
C VAL A 35 -29.81 -10.40 1.07
N VAL A 36 -29.84 -9.50 0.08
CA VAL A 36 -29.88 -9.88 -1.35
C VAL A 36 -28.56 -10.50 -1.84
N ARG A 37 -27.40 -10.16 -1.25
CA ARG A 37 -26.11 -10.80 -1.56
C ARG A 37 -25.82 -12.08 -0.75
N GLN A 38 -26.44 -12.26 0.41
CA GLN A 38 -26.31 -13.50 1.20
C GLN A 38 -27.36 -14.57 0.86
N GLY A 39 -28.50 -14.20 0.28
CA GLY A 39 -29.56 -15.14 -0.13
C GLY A 39 -29.23 -16.02 -1.35
N ALA A 40 -28.10 -15.80 -2.03
CA ALA A 40 -27.68 -16.61 -3.17
C ALA A 40 -26.70 -17.75 -2.82
N ARG A 41 -26.38 -17.98 -1.53
CA ARG A 41 -25.44 -19.02 -1.08
C ARG A 41 -26.03 -20.12 -0.20
N GLY A 42 -27.35 -20.29 -0.20
CA GLY A 42 -28.02 -21.31 0.60
C GLY A 42 -29.02 -22.15 -0.19
N ALA A 43 -28.52 -23.06 -1.03
CA ALA A 43 -29.11 -24.37 -1.36
C ALA A 43 -28.56 -24.90 -2.71
N VAL A 44 -27.59 -25.82 -2.68
CA VAL A 44 -27.63 -27.06 -3.49
C VAL A 44 -26.76 -28.11 -2.77
N ALA A 45 -27.43 -29.06 -2.13
CA ALA A 45 -26.85 -30.37 -1.85
C ALA A 45 -27.05 -31.25 -3.10
N ALA A 46 -26.05 -32.08 -3.38
CA ALA A 46 -26.10 -33.29 -4.21
C ALA A 46 -26.58 -33.14 -5.68
N GLY A 47 -25.63 -33.11 -6.61
CA GLY A 47 -25.90 -33.33 -8.02
C GLY A 47 -24.60 -33.41 -8.82
N ALA A 48 -24.38 -34.55 -9.46
CA ALA A 48 -23.13 -34.95 -10.08
C ALA A 48 -22.87 -34.31 -11.46
N VAL A 49 -21.61 -34.44 -11.89
CA VAL A 49 -21.08 -34.36 -13.27
C VAL A 49 -20.98 -32.96 -13.90
N GLY A 50 -19.74 -32.54 -14.19
CA GLY A 50 -19.45 -31.46 -15.13
C GLY A 50 -18.27 -30.55 -14.76
N VAL A 51 -17.08 -31.13 -14.53
CA VAL A 51 -15.85 -30.33 -14.43
C VAL A 51 -15.53 -29.80 -15.83
N VAL A 52 -15.81 -28.52 -16.06
CA VAL A 52 -15.13 -27.76 -17.12
C VAL A 52 -13.75 -27.44 -16.60
N ALA A 53 -12.78 -28.23 -17.03
CA ALA A 53 -11.37 -27.95 -16.84
C ALA A 53 -11.01 -26.69 -17.63
N LEU A 54 -11.04 -25.53 -16.96
CA LEU A 54 -10.20 -24.41 -17.35
C LEU A 54 -8.80 -24.71 -16.80
N GLY A 55 -7.91 -25.10 -17.71
CA GLY A 55 -6.57 -25.55 -17.42
C GLY A 55 -5.75 -24.45 -16.74
N LEU A 56 -5.65 -24.55 -15.41
CA LEU A 56 -4.49 -24.08 -14.69
C LEU A 56 -3.37 -25.07 -15.00
N THR A 57 -2.67 -24.85 -16.11
CA THR A 57 -1.36 -25.45 -16.29
C THR A 57 -0.50 -24.98 -15.14
N ARG A 58 -0.19 -25.87 -14.20
CA ARG A 58 0.98 -25.72 -13.32
C ARG A 58 2.16 -25.48 -14.26
N GLY A 59 2.54 -24.21 -14.41
CA GLY A 59 3.65 -23.82 -15.25
C GLY A 59 4.85 -24.65 -14.84
N THR A 60 5.36 -25.47 -15.74
CA THR A 60 6.69 -26.05 -15.58
C THR A 60 7.64 -24.88 -15.43
N TRP A 61 8.34 -24.81 -14.29
CA TRP A 61 9.33 -23.79 -13.98
C TRP A 61 10.37 -23.71 -15.10
N ASP A 62 10.14 -22.83 -16.08
CA ASP A 62 11.10 -22.56 -17.14
C ASP A 62 12.23 -21.72 -16.52
N GLY A 63 13.43 -22.29 -16.43
CA GLY A 63 14.64 -21.50 -16.18
C GLY A 63 15.56 -21.90 -15.03
N GLY A 64 15.37 -23.06 -14.39
CA GLY A 64 16.41 -23.62 -13.49
C GLY A 64 16.65 -22.88 -12.16
N VAL A 65 15.89 -21.81 -11.87
CA VAL A 65 15.87 -21.17 -10.55
C VAL A 65 15.31 -22.17 -9.55
N ARG A 66 16.14 -22.61 -8.61
CA ARG A 66 15.74 -23.54 -7.55
C ARG A 66 15.28 -22.75 -6.34
N LEU A 67 14.02 -22.94 -5.94
CA LEU A 67 13.56 -22.47 -4.65
C LEU A 67 14.33 -23.21 -3.54
N PRO A 68 14.58 -22.56 -2.38
CA PRO A 68 15.15 -23.24 -1.22
C PRO A 68 14.31 -24.47 -0.87
N SER A 69 14.98 -25.57 -0.53
CA SER A 69 14.31 -26.69 0.11
C SER A 69 13.95 -26.34 1.55
N ALA A 70 12.87 -26.95 2.06
CA ALA A 70 12.56 -26.89 3.48
C ALA A 70 13.76 -27.37 4.31
N ASP A 71 14.10 -26.60 5.33
CA ASP A 71 15.14 -26.89 6.32
C ASP A 71 14.47 -26.91 7.71
N PRO A 72 14.32 -28.09 8.34
CA PRO A 72 13.66 -28.20 9.63
C PRO A 72 14.43 -27.52 10.77
N ASP A 73 15.72 -27.24 10.59
CA ASP A 73 16.57 -26.57 11.56
C ASP A 73 16.67 -25.06 11.32
N ALA A 74 16.05 -24.54 10.25
CA ALA A 74 16.03 -23.11 9.97
C ALA A 74 15.21 -22.35 11.01
N ALA A 75 15.75 -21.22 11.48
CA ALA A 75 15.05 -20.37 12.43
C ALA A 75 13.72 -19.85 11.81
N PRO A 76 12.63 -19.72 12.59
CA PRO A 76 11.36 -19.23 12.07
C PRO A 76 11.48 -17.89 11.35
N GLY A 77 10.85 -17.79 10.17
CA GLY A 77 10.89 -16.58 9.35
C GLY A 77 12.19 -16.37 8.58
N THR A 78 13.09 -17.35 8.62
CA THR A 78 14.29 -17.38 7.77
C THR A 78 14.10 -18.32 6.58
N CYS A 79 14.95 -18.16 5.58
CA CYS A 79 14.97 -18.96 4.36
C CYS A 79 14.93 -20.47 4.64
N GLY A 80 14.02 -21.19 3.98
CA GLY A 80 13.85 -22.63 4.15
C GLY A 80 13.01 -23.03 5.37
N SER A 81 12.72 -22.11 6.29
CA SER A 81 11.85 -22.43 7.44
C SER A 81 10.40 -22.68 7.01
N ASP A 82 9.70 -23.51 7.80
CA ASP A 82 8.27 -23.73 7.67
C ASP A 82 7.50 -22.50 8.19
N VAL A 83 6.55 -22.00 7.42
CA VAL A 83 5.66 -20.91 7.87
C VAL A 83 4.80 -21.32 9.06
N ALA A 84 4.55 -22.62 9.27
CA ALA A 84 3.88 -23.10 10.47
C ALA A 84 4.70 -22.91 11.75
N ALA A 85 6.01 -22.67 11.64
CA ALA A 85 6.89 -22.34 12.76
C ALA A 85 6.92 -20.84 13.08
N LEU A 86 6.32 -19.99 12.23
CA LEU A 86 6.12 -18.58 12.56
C LEU A 86 5.22 -18.46 13.80
N PRO A 87 5.45 -17.47 14.68
CA PRO A 87 4.51 -17.18 15.76
C PRO A 87 3.10 -17.09 15.20
N THR A 88 2.15 -17.80 15.81
CA THR A 88 0.75 -17.71 15.40
C THR A 88 0.35 -16.25 15.45
N ALA A 89 -0.14 -15.74 14.32
CA ALA A 89 -0.73 -14.41 14.26
C ALA A 89 -1.72 -14.31 15.42
N ASP A 90 -1.49 -13.36 16.32
CA ASP A 90 -2.50 -13.05 17.32
C ASP A 90 -3.72 -12.58 16.51
N ALA A 91 -4.82 -13.32 16.58
CA ALA A 91 -6.00 -13.02 15.78
C ALA A 91 -6.58 -11.64 16.11
N ASP A 92 -6.20 -11.12 17.28
CA ASP A 92 -6.55 -9.79 17.78
C ASP A 92 -5.47 -8.74 17.47
N ALA A 93 -4.28 -9.11 16.95
CA ALA A 93 -3.28 -8.14 16.50
C ALA A 93 -3.76 -7.46 15.21
N PRO A 94 -4.06 -6.16 15.24
CA PRO A 94 -4.71 -5.51 14.12
C PRO A 94 -3.63 -4.98 13.15
N ALA A 95 -2.95 -5.93 12.51
CA ALA A 95 -2.04 -5.66 11.41
C ALA A 95 -2.74 -6.00 10.09
N HIS A 96 -3.01 -4.96 9.30
CA HIS A 96 -3.66 -5.08 8.01
C HIS A 96 -2.65 -4.68 6.93
N ALA A 97 -2.38 -5.56 5.97
CA ALA A 97 -1.72 -5.14 4.73
C ALA A 97 -2.77 -5.03 3.64
N GLY A 98 -2.76 -3.91 2.94
CA GLY A 98 -3.66 -3.62 1.84
C GLY A 98 -3.53 -2.16 1.41
N PRO A 99 -3.78 -1.85 0.13
CA PRO A 99 -4.04 -0.48 -0.30
C PRO A 99 -5.35 -0.01 0.37
N ASP A 100 -5.39 1.24 0.83
CA ASP A 100 -6.47 1.77 1.68
C ASP A 100 -7.89 1.56 1.14
N ASP A 101 -8.82 1.44 2.10
CA ASP A 101 -10.29 1.26 2.03
C ASP A 101 -10.87 -0.13 1.67
N ASP A 102 -10.08 -1.13 1.28
CA ASP A 102 -10.54 -2.52 1.12
C ASP A 102 -9.58 -3.51 1.81
N VAL A 103 -9.71 -3.57 3.15
CA VAL A 103 -8.87 -4.26 4.16
C VAL A 103 -8.82 -5.80 4.04
N ASN A 104 -8.89 -6.40 2.84
CA ASN A 104 -8.81 -7.86 2.66
C ASN A 104 -8.32 -8.35 1.29
N ALA A 105 -7.91 -7.47 0.37
CA ALA A 105 -7.44 -7.92 -0.93
C ALA A 105 -5.92 -8.17 -0.86
N GLY A 106 -5.46 -9.39 -1.17
CA GLY A 106 -4.03 -9.72 -1.18
C GLY A 106 -3.20 -8.80 -2.08
N LEU A 107 -1.88 -9.06 -2.13
CA LEU A 107 -0.94 -8.26 -2.93
C LEU A 107 -1.24 -8.28 -4.44
N GLY A 108 -2.13 -9.18 -4.89
CA GLY A 108 -2.60 -9.26 -6.25
C GLY A 108 -1.55 -9.84 -7.21
N PRO A 109 -1.84 -9.86 -8.52
CA PRO A 109 -0.89 -10.23 -9.54
C PRO A 109 0.17 -9.13 -9.74
N LEU A 110 1.44 -9.50 -9.58
CA LEU A 110 2.60 -8.63 -9.78
C LEU A 110 3.40 -9.07 -11.01
N LEU A 111 3.74 -8.11 -11.90
CA LEU A 111 4.71 -8.32 -12.99
C LEU A 111 6.13 -8.13 -12.50
N GLY A 112 6.32 -7.12 -11.65
CA GLY A 112 7.61 -6.75 -11.12
C GLY A 112 8.16 -7.81 -10.18
N ARG A 113 9.48 -7.80 -10.03
CA ARG A 113 10.18 -8.43 -8.90
C ARG A 113 10.66 -7.41 -7.89
N LYS A 114 10.13 -6.19 -8.00
CA LYS A 114 10.22 -5.13 -7.01
C LYS A 114 8.81 -4.93 -6.49
N PHE A 115 8.63 -5.07 -5.19
CA PHE A 115 7.33 -4.86 -4.55
C PHE A 115 7.38 -3.54 -3.76
N SER A 116 6.23 -2.87 -3.68
CA SER A 116 5.95 -1.84 -2.69
C SER A 116 4.61 -2.17 -2.05
N ALA A 117 4.58 -2.37 -0.74
CA ALA A 117 3.38 -2.71 0.00
C ALA A 117 3.30 -1.89 1.29
N GLY A 118 2.14 -1.27 1.52
CA GLY A 118 1.81 -0.66 2.80
C GLY A 118 1.34 -1.71 3.80
N VAL A 119 1.95 -1.71 4.97
CA VAL A 119 1.49 -2.45 6.15
C VAL A 119 1.00 -1.44 7.15
N LEU A 120 -0.30 -1.45 7.42
CA LEU A 120 -0.87 -0.71 8.53
C LEU A 120 -0.70 -1.54 9.80
N VAL A 121 0.15 -1.03 10.69
CA VAL A 121 0.30 -1.55 12.04
C VAL A 121 -0.63 -0.73 12.93
N THR A 122 -1.78 -1.29 13.28
CA THR A 122 -2.63 -0.74 14.34
C THR A 122 -2.39 -1.54 15.62
N GLY A 123 -2.48 -0.89 16.78
CA GLY A 123 -2.25 -1.54 18.06
C GLY A 123 -2.06 -0.53 19.17
N SER A 124 -2.70 -0.79 20.31
CA SER A 124 -2.70 0.05 21.51
C SER A 124 -1.40 -0.07 22.34
N SER A 125 -0.28 -0.40 21.71
CA SER A 125 0.98 -0.50 22.45
C SER A 125 1.43 0.91 22.80
N SER A 126 1.79 1.12 24.06
CA SER A 126 2.29 2.40 24.57
C SER A 126 3.55 2.90 23.87
N ALA A 127 4.16 2.09 22.99
CA ALA A 127 5.23 2.50 22.10
C ALA A 127 4.73 3.18 20.81
N VAL A 128 3.52 2.86 20.34
CA VAL A 128 2.76 3.77 19.46
C VAL A 128 2.18 4.94 20.28
N ALA A 129 1.91 4.79 21.57
CA ALA A 129 1.57 5.97 22.41
C ALA A 129 2.78 6.88 22.71
N GLY A 130 4.01 6.40 22.53
CA GLY A 130 5.22 7.25 22.42
C GLY A 130 5.20 8.10 21.16
N ILE A 131 4.43 7.67 20.15
CA ILE A 131 3.95 8.43 18.99
C ILE A 131 2.68 9.20 19.39
N GLY A 132 2.75 9.93 20.52
CA GLY A 132 1.73 10.91 20.92
C GLY A 132 1.62 12.09 19.94
N THR A 133 2.34 12.05 18.83
CA THR A 133 2.25 13.04 17.76
C THR A 133 0.92 12.99 17.03
N GLY A 134 0.15 11.90 17.08
CA GLY A 134 -1.20 11.87 16.48
C GLY A 134 -2.09 12.97 17.03
N ASP A 135 -2.19 13.07 18.35
CA ASP A 135 -2.94 14.14 19.04
C ASP A 135 -2.30 15.52 18.82
N LEU A 136 -0.97 15.61 18.79
CA LEU A 136 -0.26 16.87 18.53
C LEU A 136 -0.46 17.36 17.08
N VAL A 137 -0.50 16.44 16.11
CA VAL A 137 -0.77 16.69 14.68
C VAL A 137 -2.23 17.07 14.50
N ALA A 138 -3.17 16.34 15.10
CA ALA A 138 -4.58 16.69 15.06
C ALA A 138 -4.84 18.06 15.71
N GLN A 139 -4.19 18.36 16.84
CA GLN A 139 -4.27 19.67 17.50
C GLN A 139 -3.67 20.77 16.60
N ARG A 140 -2.53 20.52 15.95
CA ARG A 140 -1.91 21.45 15.01
C ARG A 140 -2.84 21.73 13.82
N ASP A 141 -3.39 20.69 13.21
CA ASP A 141 -4.23 20.80 12.02
C ASP A 141 -5.54 21.53 12.35
N ALA A 142 -6.14 21.27 13.52
CA ALA A 142 -7.30 22.01 14.01
C ALA A 142 -6.99 23.51 14.24
N LEU A 143 -5.80 23.83 14.74
CA LEU A 143 -5.33 25.21 14.91
C LEU A 143 -5.04 25.90 13.57
N GLU A 144 -4.43 25.19 12.60
CA GLU A 144 -4.20 25.70 11.25
C GLU A 144 -5.52 25.96 10.52
N GLU A 145 -6.52 25.10 10.68
CA GLU A 145 -7.88 25.31 10.17
C GLU A 145 -8.54 26.54 10.80
N THR A 146 -8.46 26.66 12.12
CA THR A 146 -9.02 27.79 12.88
C THR A 146 -8.38 29.11 12.44
N ARG A 147 -7.04 29.13 12.27
CA ARG A 147 -6.31 30.27 11.71
C ARG A 147 -6.79 30.61 10.31
N ARG A 148 -6.98 29.62 9.43
CA ARG A 148 -7.39 29.83 8.03
C ARG A 148 -8.80 30.40 7.93
N ARG A 149 -9.72 29.94 8.78
CA ARG A 149 -11.09 30.46 8.86
C ARG A 149 -11.13 31.88 9.44
N GLY A 150 -10.17 32.22 10.31
CA GLY A 150 -10.18 33.50 11.04
C GLY A 150 -11.32 33.59 12.05
N THR A 151 -11.97 32.46 12.35
CA THR A 151 -13.07 32.35 13.32
C THR A 151 -12.89 31.13 14.22
N ASP A 152 -13.36 31.23 15.46
CA ASP A 152 -13.37 30.12 16.42
C ASP A 152 -14.48 29.08 16.11
N SER A 153 -14.69 28.12 17.02
CA SER A 153 -15.76 27.11 16.91
C SER A 153 -17.17 27.69 16.97
N ASP A 154 -17.33 28.87 17.59
CA ASP A 154 -18.62 29.54 17.78
C ASP A 154 -18.90 30.56 16.66
N GLY A 155 -17.96 30.72 15.72
CA GLY A 155 -18.06 31.64 14.58
C GLY A 155 -17.64 33.07 14.90
N ASN A 156 -17.04 33.33 16.06
CA ASN A 156 -16.53 34.66 16.39
C ASN A 156 -15.26 34.95 15.61
N VAL A 157 -15.11 36.17 15.10
CA VAL A 157 -13.90 36.62 14.40
C VAL A 157 -12.74 36.74 15.39
N LEU A 158 -11.61 36.14 15.05
CA LEU A 158 -10.39 36.17 15.84
C LEU A 158 -9.68 37.52 15.66
N ASP A 159 -9.22 38.11 16.76
CA ASP A 159 -8.36 39.30 16.71
C ASP A 159 -6.88 38.94 16.46
N ASP A 160 -6.06 39.97 16.21
CA ASP A 160 -4.63 39.79 15.92
C ASP A 160 -3.89 39.08 17.06
N ALA A 161 -4.33 39.27 18.31
CA ALA A 161 -3.72 38.64 19.47
C ALA A 161 -4.04 37.13 19.53
N ALA A 162 -5.27 36.74 19.25
CA ALA A 162 -5.69 35.36 19.16
C ALA A 162 -4.98 34.64 18.00
N LEU A 163 -4.86 35.29 16.83
CA LEU A 163 -4.13 34.74 15.70
C LEU A 163 -2.64 34.54 16.01
N ALA A 164 -2.01 35.47 16.74
CA ALA A 164 -0.62 35.33 17.18
C ALA A 164 -0.44 34.22 18.23
N ALA A 165 -1.42 33.98 19.10
CA ALA A 165 -1.40 32.85 20.03
C ALA A 165 -1.49 31.50 19.30
N ILE A 166 -2.31 31.42 18.25
CA ILE A 166 -2.40 30.25 17.37
C ILE A 166 -1.07 30.01 16.64
N ASP A 167 -0.48 31.07 16.05
CA ASP A 167 0.98 31.30 15.87
C ASP A 167 1.89 30.44 16.74
N ASN A 168 2.00 30.90 17.97
CA ASN A 168 2.98 30.37 18.87
C ASN A 168 2.69 28.89 19.17
N ARG A 169 1.42 28.51 19.33
CA ARG A 169 1.05 27.12 19.61
C ARG A 169 1.34 26.19 18.44
N ILE A 170 1.09 26.60 17.20
CA ILE A 170 1.49 25.82 16.00
C ILE A 170 3.01 25.66 15.97
N GLY A 171 3.77 26.71 16.29
CA GLY A 171 5.23 26.66 16.39
C GLY A 171 5.73 25.69 17.47
N GLU A 172 5.13 25.73 18.66
CA GLU A 172 5.40 24.80 19.76
C GLU A 172 5.08 23.37 19.37
N LEU A 173 3.89 23.11 18.82
CA LEU A 173 3.48 21.78 18.37
C LEU A 173 4.42 21.24 17.30
N ARG A 174 4.86 22.06 16.34
CA ARG A 174 5.88 21.65 15.36
C ARG A 174 7.20 21.31 16.03
N SER A 175 7.63 22.09 17.03
CA SER A 175 8.83 21.78 17.79
C SER A 175 8.68 20.50 18.63
N GLU A 176 7.52 20.28 19.26
CA GLU A 176 7.20 19.08 20.05
C GLU A 176 7.14 17.84 19.14
N ILE A 177 6.50 17.94 17.97
CA ILE A 177 6.46 16.88 16.95
C ILE A 177 7.89 16.55 16.45
N ASN A 178 8.70 17.57 16.15
CA ASN A 178 10.07 17.38 15.69
C ASN A 178 10.97 16.81 16.81
N ALA A 179 10.80 17.25 18.05
CA ALA A 179 11.57 16.80 19.22
C ALA A 179 11.15 15.40 19.69
N ALA A 180 9.88 15.03 19.50
CA ALA A 180 9.39 13.66 19.66
C ALA A 180 10.07 12.69 18.68
N GLY A 181 10.84 13.20 17.71
CA GLY A 181 12.00 12.49 17.20
C GLY A 181 11.66 11.22 16.43
N ILE A 182 10.45 11.12 15.88
CA ILE A 182 10.19 10.13 14.84
C ILE A 182 10.70 10.76 13.54
N ALA A 183 12.02 10.75 13.38
CA ALA A 183 12.53 10.61 12.03
C ALA A 183 11.87 9.33 11.51
N SER A 184 11.08 9.45 10.45
CA SER A 184 10.28 8.38 9.83
C SER A 184 11.06 7.07 9.56
N GLY A 185 12.40 7.13 9.54
CA GLY A 185 13.27 5.95 9.45
C GLY A 185 13.48 5.16 10.76
N ASP A 186 13.44 5.80 11.94
CA ASP A 186 13.85 5.16 13.22
C ASP A 186 12.76 4.24 13.80
N VAL A 187 11.49 4.52 13.49
CA VAL A 187 10.34 3.68 13.89
C VAL A 187 10.39 2.30 13.23
N ILE A 188 10.89 2.21 12.00
CA ILE A 188 10.87 0.93 11.28
C ILE A 188 12.07 0.07 11.66
N GLY A 189 13.23 0.70 11.88
CA GLY A 189 14.38 0.05 12.49
C GLY A 189 14.04 -0.54 13.87
N SER A 190 13.24 0.18 14.67
CA SER A 190 12.81 -0.28 16.00
C SER A 190 11.69 -1.34 15.97
N LEU A 191 10.80 -1.31 14.99
CA LEU A 191 9.76 -2.34 14.81
C LEU A 191 10.30 -3.63 14.18
N GLY A 192 11.51 -3.64 13.62
CA GLY A 192 12.08 -4.85 13.01
C GLY A 192 11.18 -5.46 11.92
N LEU A 193 10.41 -4.63 11.21
CA LEU A 193 9.45 -5.09 10.21
C LEU A 193 10.15 -5.77 9.04
N ARG A 194 9.67 -6.94 8.64
CA ARG A 194 10.20 -7.73 7.52
C ARG A 194 9.07 -8.35 6.72
N LEU A 195 9.23 -8.40 5.39
CA LEU A 195 8.40 -9.24 4.55
C LEU A 195 8.97 -10.66 4.51
N VAL A 196 8.11 -11.65 4.60
CA VAL A 196 8.42 -13.06 4.41
C VAL A 196 7.52 -13.59 3.30
N VAL A 197 8.12 -14.16 2.25
CA VAL A 197 7.38 -14.79 1.16
C VAL A 197 7.62 -16.28 1.17
N ALA A 198 6.55 -17.04 1.10
CA ALA A 198 6.56 -18.48 1.14
C ALA A 198 5.92 -19.11 -0.09
N HIS A 199 6.38 -20.32 -0.41
CA HIS A 199 5.83 -21.18 -1.44
C HIS A 199 5.65 -22.58 -0.85
N ASP A 200 4.47 -23.18 -1.01
CA ASP A 200 4.13 -24.50 -0.45
C ASP A 200 4.52 -24.66 1.03
N GLY A 201 4.28 -23.61 1.83
CA GLY A 201 4.57 -23.59 3.27
C GLY A 201 6.04 -23.33 3.65
N THR A 202 6.95 -23.22 2.69
CA THR A 202 8.37 -22.95 2.95
C THR A 202 8.71 -21.49 2.65
N VAL A 203 9.45 -20.81 3.52
CA VAL A 203 9.96 -19.46 3.27
C VAL A 203 10.99 -19.49 2.14
N VAL A 204 10.72 -18.76 1.06
CA VAL A 204 11.57 -18.73 -0.15
C VAL A 204 12.21 -17.38 -0.42
N SER A 205 11.72 -16.31 0.22
CA SER A 205 12.29 -14.97 0.16
C SER A 205 12.08 -14.24 1.48
N THR A 206 13.12 -13.56 1.93
CA THR A 206 13.09 -12.60 3.03
C THR A 206 13.75 -11.32 2.54
N PRO A 207 13.03 -10.46 1.79
CA PRO A 207 13.61 -9.23 1.27
C PRO A 207 14.26 -8.45 2.40
N ALA A 208 15.50 -8.02 2.19
CA ALA A 208 16.14 -7.12 3.14
C ALA A 208 15.27 -5.86 3.27
N PRO A 209 15.04 -5.36 4.50
CA PRO A 209 14.46 -4.04 4.66
C PRO A 209 15.29 -3.06 3.82
N GLN A 210 14.64 -2.14 3.10
CA GLN A 210 15.37 -1.00 2.57
C GLN A 210 16.01 -0.24 3.74
N ASP A 211 17.15 0.40 3.49
CA ASP A 211 17.87 1.18 4.51
C ASP A 211 17.05 2.39 5.02
N ASP A 212 16.08 2.86 4.23
CA ASP A 212 15.17 3.98 4.57
C ASP A 212 13.72 3.65 4.19
N PRO A 213 13.05 2.76 4.92
CA PRO A 213 11.66 2.49 4.67
C PRO A 213 10.83 3.73 5.07
N TYR A 214 9.81 4.06 4.30
CA TYR A 214 8.99 5.24 4.53
C TYR A 214 7.86 4.87 5.49
N SER A 215 7.76 5.55 6.63
CA SER A 215 6.58 5.47 7.50
C SER A 215 5.90 6.82 7.65
N TRP A 216 4.59 6.77 7.84
CA TRP A 216 3.79 7.91 8.28
C TRP A 216 2.68 7.41 9.21
N VAL A 217 2.23 8.30 10.10
CA VAL A 217 1.06 8.04 10.95
C VAL A 217 -0.18 8.37 10.12
N ALA A 218 -1.12 7.44 10.04
CA ALA A 218 -2.40 7.74 9.42
C ALA A 218 -3.26 8.56 10.37
N PRO A 219 -3.74 9.75 9.94
CA PRO A 219 -4.42 10.70 10.81
C PRO A 219 -5.79 10.20 11.30
N ASP A 220 -6.41 9.26 10.59
CA ASP A 220 -7.77 8.78 10.81
C ASP A 220 -7.84 7.45 11.58
N THR A 221 -6.87 6.56 11.36
CA THR A 221 -6.82 5.25 12.03
C THR A 221 -5.98 5.25 13.30
N GLY A 222 -5.14 6.27 13.52
CA GLY A 222 -4.15 6.29 14.60
C GLY A 222 -3.09 5.19 14.47
N GLY A 223 -3.07 4.48 13.34
CA GLY A 223 -2.10 3.45 13.03
C GLY A 223 -0.84 4.03 12.38
N THR A 224 0.26 3.29 12.49
CA THR A 224 1.46 3.59 11.71
C THR A 224 1.42 2.80 10.42
N TYR A 225 1.42 3.52 9.30
CA TYR A 225 1.65 2.89 8.01
C TYR A 225 3.15 2.77 7.79
N VAL A 226 3.59 1.56 7.50
CA VAL A 226 4.96 1.28 7.13
C VAL A 226 4.97 0.74 5.71
N MET A 227 5.79 1.37 4.88
CA MET A 227 5.99 0.93 3.52
C MET A 227 7.15 -0.03 3.41
N LEU A 228 6.85 -1.23 2.94
CA LEU A 228 7.84 -2.23 2.61
C LEU A 228 8.11 -2.19 1.11
N THR A 229 9.33 -1.83 0.77
CA THR A 229 9.85 -1.81 -0.59
C THR A 229 11.03 -2.76 -0.68
N GLY A 230 11.11 -3.55 -1.74
CA GLY A 230 12.23 -4.47 -1.90
C GLY A 230 12.17 -5.37 -3.12
N GLY A 231 13.27 -6.07 -3.36
CA GLY A 231 13.35 -7.12 -4.38
C GLY A 231 12.75 -8.42 -3.87
N LEU A 232 11.86 -9.02 -4.65
CA LEU A 232 11.35 -10.38 -4.49
C LEU A 232 12.38 -11.36 -5.04
N LEU A 233 13.42 -11.61 -4.25
CA LEU A 233 14.57 -12.44 -4.61
C LEU A 233 14.53 -13.75 -3.82
N THR A 234 14.93 -14.85 -4.45
CA THR A 234 15.13 -16.12 -3.77
C THR A 234 16.16 -15.96 -2.66
N CYS A 235 15.96 -16.70 -1.59
CA CYS A 235 16.91 -16.88 -0.50
C CYS A 235 18.21 -17.60 -0.87
N THR A 236 18.40 -17.98 -2.14
CA THR A 236 19.62 -18.68 -2.56
C THR A 236 20.81 -17.73 -2.53
N ARG A 237 22.02 -18.27 -2.54
CA ARG A 237 23.25 -17.46 -2.55
C ARG A 237 23.35 -16.51 -3.74
N ALA A 238 22.68 -16.83 -4.85
CA ALA A 238 22.65 -16.01 -6.05
C ALA A 238 21.67 -14.83 -5.93
N ALA A 239 20.72 -14.88 -4.98
CA ALA A 239 19.63 -13.92 -4.85
C ALA A 239 18.86 -13.73 -6.17
N ASP A 240 18.64 -14.82 -6.92
CA ASP A 240 17.93 -14.78 -8.20
C ASP A 240 16.49 -14.29 -7.99
N PRO A 241 15.89 -13.54 -8.93
CA PRO A 241 14.50 -13.13 -8.83
C PRO A 241 13.56 -14.33 -8.63
N LEU A 242 12.51 -14.14 -7.81
CA LEU A 242 11.51 -15.18 -7.62
C LEU A 242 10.87 -15.53 -8.98
N PRO A 243 10.73 -16.80 -9.33
CA PRO A 243 10.07 -17.18 -10.57
C PRO A 243 8.57 -16.87 -10.54
N ALA A 244 7.91 -16.96 -11.70
CA ALA A 244 6.46 -16.78 -11.78
C ALA A 244 5.73 -17.93 -11.04
N GLY A 245 4.61 -17.62 -10.40
CA GLY A 245 3.81 -18.59 -9.66
C GLY A 245 3.06 -18.00 -8.48
N GLN A 246 2.37 -18.87 -7.75
CA GLN A 246 1.60 -18.49 -6.56
C GLN A 246 2.45 -18.60 -5.30
N TYR A 247 2.35 -17.57 -4.46
CA TYR A 247 3.08 -17.42 -3.21
C TYR A 247 2.13 -16.91 -2.11
N GLN A 248 2.62 -16.97 -0.88
CA GLN A 248 1.99 -16.34 0.28
C GLN A 248 2.95 -15.34 0.89
N ALA A 249 2.46 -14.14 1.17
CA ALA A 249 3.21 -13.10 1.85
C ALA A 249 2.77 -12.96 3.30
N TYR A 250 3.74 -12.67 4.17
CA TYR A 250 3.56 -12.40 5.59
C TYR A 250 4.41 -11.20 5.95
N ALA A 251 3.95 -10.41 6.91
CA ALA A 251 4.75 -9.36 7.54
C ALA A 251 5.06 -9.79 8.97
N THR A 252 6.33 -9.74 9.36
CA THR A 252 6.76 -10.00 10.74
C THR A 252 7.31 -8.72 11.35
N PHE A 253 6.95 -8.40 12.58
CA PHE A 253 7.44 -7.22 13.29
C PHE A 253 7.60 -7.52 14.78
N LEU A 254 8.47 -6.78 15.46
CA LEU A 254 8.60 -6.80 16.91
C LEU A 254 7.49 -5.94 17.52
N ASP A 255 6.68 -6.53 18.39
CA ASP A 255 5.79 -5.77 19.25
C ASP A 255 6.66 -4.99 20.25
N PRO A 256 6.64 -3.66 20.18
CA PRO A 256 7.49 -2.84 21.04
C PRO A 256 7.09 -2.90 22.52
N ALA A 257 5.87 -3.32 22.88
CA ALA A 257 5.48 -3.47 24.28
C ALA A 257 6.02 -4.75 24.91
N THR A 258 6.04 -5.86 24.16
CA THR A 258 6.43 -7.17 24.68
C THR A 258 7.81 -7.62 24.23
N GLY A 259 8.36 -7.00 23.18
CA GLY A 259 9.53 -7.46 22.45
C GLY A 259 9.32 -8.75 21.67
N ALA A 260 8.09 -9.28 21.61
CA ALA A 260 7.77 -10.52 20.91
C ALA A 260 7.66 -10.27 19.40
N VAL A 261 7.96 -11.28 18.59
CA VAL A 261 7.71 -11.24 17.15
C VAL A 261 6.24 -11.53 16.89
N THR A 262 5.55 -10.60 16.24
CA THR A 262 4.19 -10.71 15.75
C THR A 262 4.20 -10.93 14.24
N VAL A 263 3.20 -11.66 13.74
CA VAL A 263 3.05 -11.99 12.32
C VAL A 263 1.67 -11.58 11.83
N ALA A 264 1.64 -10.97 10.66
CA ALA A 264 0.44 -10.61 9.92
C ALA A 264 0.41 -11.32 8.56
N GLY A 265 -0.78 -11.70 8.10
CA GLY A 265 -0.98 -12.51 6.89
C GLY A 265 -1.82 -13.76 7.17
N SER A 266 -1.87 -14.76 6.28
CA SER A 266 -1.21 -14.85 4.96
C SER A 266 -1.96 -14.05 3.89
N TRP A 267 -1.24 -13.31 3.05
CA TRP A 267 -1.82 -12.66 1.85
C TRP A 267 -1.43 -13.42 0.58
N PRO A 268 -2.38 -13.72 -0.31
CA PRO A 268 -2.05 -14.30 -1.61
C PRO A 268 -1.22 -13.32 -2.42
N LEU A 269 -0.15 -13.84 -3.02
CA LEU A 269 0.76 -13.12 -3.90
C LEU A 269 0.90 -13.95 -5.18
N ASP A 270 0.51 -13.39 -6.32
CA ASP A 270 0.67 -14.04 -7.62
C ASP A 270 1.76 -13.33 -8.41
N LEU A 271 2.84 -14.03 -8.74
CA LEU A 271 3.91 -13.47 -9.56
C LEU A 271 3.70 -13.90 -11.00
N LEU A 272 3.36 -12.93 -11.85
CA LEU A 272 3.25 -13.14 -13.28
C LEU A 272 4.62 -13.37 -13.91
N PRO A 273 4.69 -13.94 -15.13
CA PRO A 273 5.92 -13.98 -15.91
C PRO A 273 6.57 -12.60 -15.96
N ALA A 274 7.92 -12.58 -15.90
CA ALA A 274 8.67 -11.33 -15.99
C ALA A 274 8.26 -10.55 -17.25
N PRO A 275 8.14 -9.23 -17.17
CA PRO A 275 7.70 -8.43 -18.29
C PRO A 275 8.69 -8.63 -19.45
N THR A 276 8.13 -8.89 -20.63
CA THR A 276 8.88 -8.89 -21.88
C THR A 276 8.81 -7.49 -22.50
N ARG A 277 9.67 -7.19 -23.47
CA ARG A 277 9.52 -5.96 -24.26
C ARG A 277 8.34 -6.11 -25.21
N MET A 278 7.50 -5.07 -25.33
CA MET A 278 6.46 -5.03 -26.34
C MET A 278 7.06 -5.15 -27.76
N VAL A 279 6.39 -5.95 -28.60
CA VAL A 279 6.71 -6.11 -30.02
C VAL A 279 5.56 -5.58 -30.88
N GLY A 280 5.83 -5.25 -32.14
CA GLY A 280 4.80 -4.80 -33.09
C GLY A 280 4.37 -3.35 -32.93
N LEU A 281 5.24 -2.50 -32.37
CA LEU A 281 5.03 -1.06 -32.31
C LEU A 281 5.12 -0.42 -33.72
N PRO A 282 4.48 0.74 -33.94
CA PRO A 282 4.70 1.53 -35.15
C PRO A 282 6.19 1.73 -35.45
N ALA A 283 6.57 1.72 -36.72
CA ALA A 283 7.97 1.76 -37.13
C ALA A 283 8.71 3.04 -36.71
N ASP A 284 7.96 4.11 -36.45
CA ASP A 284 8.40 5.43 -35.99
C ASP A 284 8.25 5.65 -34.48
N PHE A 285 7.80 4.63 -33.73
CA PHE A 285 7.79 4.68 -32.28
C PHE A 285 9.23 4.72 -31.72
N PRO A 286 9.53 5.48 -30.64
CA PRO A 286 10.87 5.58 -30.08
C PRO A 286 11.42 4.22 -29.61
N ALA A 287 12.44 3.71 -30.30
CA ALA A 287 13.00 2.38 -30.05
C ALA A 287 13.81 2.28 -28.75
N ASP A 288 14.20 3.43 -28.20
CA ASP A 288 14.94 3.62 -26.96
C ASP A 288 14.05 3.62 -25.71
N VAL A 289 12.72 3.73 -25.85
CA VAL A 289 11.77 3.68 -24.74
C VAL A 289 11.06 2.32 -24.72
N PRO A 290 11.49 1.36 -23.88
CA PRO A 290 10.84 0.05 -23.81
C PRO A 290 9.45 0.16 -23.18
N LEU A 291 8.46 -0.49 -23.81
CA LEU A 291 7.12 -0.66 -23.23
C LEU A 291 6.98 -2.06 -22.63
N LEU A 292 6.18 -2.17 -21.55
CA LEU A 292 5.80 -3.45 -20.97
C LEU A 292 5.16 -4.35 -22.03
N GLY A 293 5.52 -5.63 -22.01
CA GLY A 293 4.89 -6.67 -22.80
C GLY A 293 3.46 -6.93 -22.30
N GLY A 294 2.57 -7.23 -23.23
CA GLY A 294 1.14 -7.35 -22.98
C GLY A 294 0.35 -7.22 -24.27
N ARG A 295 -0.91 -6.80 -24.18
CA ARG A 295 -1.73 -6.52 -25.36
C ARG A 295 -1.63 -5.04 -25.71
N LEU A 296 -1.02 -4.69 -26.85
CA LEU A 296 -1.06 -3.33 -27.36
C LEU A 296 -2.51 -2.94 -27.67
N ILE A 297 -3.01 -1.89 -27.02
CA ILE A 297 -4.37 -1.37 -27.24
C ILE A 297 -4.31 -0.28 -28.30
N THR A 298 -3.43 0.71 -28.11
CA THR A 298 -3.18 1.78 -29.06
C THR A 298 -1.73 2.23 -28.98
N ALA A 299 -1.18 2.71 -30.10
CA ALA A 299 0.06 3.47 -30.16
C ALA A 299 -0.04 4.44 -31.33
N HIS A 300 -0.01 5.73 -31.03
CA HIS A 300 -0.13 6.77 -32.05
C HIS A 300 0.61 8.04 -31.62
N LYS A 301 0.94 8.85 -32.62
CA LYS A 301 1.50 10.18 -32.40
C LYS A 301 0.36 11.16 -32.13
N ASP A 302 0.53 12.00 -31.11
CA ASP A 302 -0.36 13.09 -30.72
C ASP A 302 0.48 14.38 -30.67
N ASP A 303 0.33 15.21 -31.69
CA ASP A 303 1.24 16.32 -32.02
C ASP A 303 2.71 15.88 -32.12
N ASP A 304 3.57 16.32 -31.19
CA ASP A 304 4.98 15.93 -31.10
C ASP A 304 5.23 14.81 -30.08
N ALA A 305 4.19 14.38 -29.35
CA ALA A 305 4.26 13.33 -28.36
C ALA A 305 3.85 11.97 -28.93
N TRP A 306 4.30 10.89 -28.28
CA TRP A 306 3.78 9.55 -28.50
C TRP A 306 2.85 9.15 -27.35
N VAL A 307 1.71 8.56 -27.69
CA VAL A 307 0.79 7.98 -26.72
C VAL A 307 0.63 6.50 -27.03
N ALA A 308 0.91 5.64 -26.05
CA ALA A 308 0.72 4.20 -26.16
C ALA A 308 -0.02 3.65 -24.94
N GLU A 309 -0.98 2.77 -25.16
CA GLU A 309 -1.70 2.08 -24.08
C GLU A 309 -1.50 0.57 -24.21
N VAL A 310 -1.11 -0.06 -23.11
CA VAL A 310 -0.85 -1.50 -23.04
C VAL A 310 -1.74 -2.13 -21.97
N GLY A 311 -2.53 -3.12 -22.37
CA GLY A 311 -3.34 -3.92 -21.46
C GLY A 311 -2.47 -4.94 -20.73
N VAL A 312 -2.42 -4.85 -19.41
CA VAL A 312 -1.66 -5.77 -18.55
C VAL A 312 -2.41 -6.01 -17.25
N ASP A 313 -2.68 -7.28 -16.97
CA ASP A 313 -3.48 -7.73 -15.82
C ASP A 313 -2.63 -7.82 -14.54
N ALA A 314 -2.09 -6.68 -14.10
CA ALA A 314 -1.24 -6.61 -12.91
C ALA A 314 -1.49 -5.33 -12.13
N VAL A 315 -1.38 -5.41 -10.80
CA VAL A 315 -1.65 -4.25 -9.93
C VAL A 315 -0.45 -3.31 -9.83
N ASP A 316 0.76 -3.79 -10.10
CA ASP A 316 2.01 -3.02 -10.07
C ASP A 316 2.46 -2.54 -11.46
N ASN A 317 1.56 -2.54 -12.44
CA ASN A 317 1.88 -2.31 -13.85
C ASN A 317 2.61 -0.99 -14.12
N VAL A 318 2.26 0.12 -13.44
CA VAL A 318 3.00 1.39 -13.56
C VAL A 318 4.43 1.29 -13.02
N ASN A 319 4.61 0.66 -11.86
CA ASN A 319 5.94 0.47 -11.25
C ASN A 319 6.81 -0.47 -12.10
N ALA A 320 6.22 -1.57 -12.60
CA ALA A 320 6.89 -2.50 -13.50
C ALA A 320 7.33 -1.79 -14.80
N ALA A 321 6.50 -0.90 -15.35
CA ALA A 321 6.82 -0.11 -16.53
C ALA A 321 7.97 0.87 -16.27
N ALA A 322 7.92 1.61 -15.15
CA ALA A 322 8.99 2.54 -14.79
C ALA A 322 10.33 1.81 -14.58
N HIS A 323 10.30 0.66 -13.90
CA HIS A 323 11.49 -0.15 -13.70
C HIS A 323 12.02 -0.76 -14.99
N LEU A 324 11.18 -1.15 -15.95
CA LEU A 324 11.65 -1.61 -17.25
C LEU A 324 12.50 -0.54 -17.96
N ILE A 325 12.06 0.71 -17.96
CA ILE A 325 12.80 1.82 -18.59
C ILE A 325 14.10 2.11 -17.83
N VAL A 326 14.06 2.14 -16.50
CA VAL A 326 15.25 2.43 -15.68
C VAL A 326 16.28 1.30 -15.73
N ASP A 327 15.85 0.05 -15.57
CA ASP A 327 16.73 -1.12 -15.46
C ASP A 327 17.38 -1.47 -16.80
N GLU A 328 16.75 -1.18 -17.94
CA GLU A 328 17.37 -1.27 -19.27
C GLU A 328 18.34 -0.11 -19.58
N GLY A 329 18.57 0.78 -18.61
CA GLY A 329 19.48 1.92 -18.74
C GLY A 329 18.96 3.02 -19.67
N ALA A 330 17.69 2.94 -20.06
CA ALA A 330 17.05 3.90 -20.94
C ALA A 330 16.66 5.19 -20.20
N GLY A 331 16.61 5.20 -18.85
CA GLY A 331 16.24 6.41 -18.14
C GLY A 331 16.61 6.52 -16.67
N ARG A 332 16.25 7.67 -16.10
CA ARG A 332 16.38 8.02 -14.68
C ARG A 332 15.01 8.51 -14.17
N PRO A 333 14.63 8.18 -12.93
CA PRO A 333 13.43 8.76 -12.34
C PRO A 333 13.56 10.29 -12.29
N SER A 334 12.52 11.01 -12.72
CA SER A 334 12.52 12.49 -12.75
C SER A 334 11.92 13.13 -11.50
N GLY A 335 11.39 12.30 -10.60
CA GLY A 335 11.02 12.62 -9.22
C GLY A 335 11.25 11.39 -8.35
N PRO A 336 10.85 11.41 -7.08
CA PRO A 336 10.62 10.13 -6.40
C PRO A 336 9.66 9.35 -7.29
N ILE A 337 10.06 8.15 -7.73
CA ILE A 337 9.05 7.14 -8.06
C ILE A 337 8.16 7.15 -6.83
N GLU A 338 6.87 7.47 -6.98
CA GLU A 338 5.95 7.49 -5.86
C GLU A 338 5.95 6.09 -5.27
N ASN A 339 6.88 5.88 -4.34
CA ASN A 339 7.03 4.61 -3.66
C ASN A 339 5.86 4.45 -2.68
N GLY A 340 5.14 5.56 -2.38
CA GLY A 340 4.09 5.79 -1.39
C GLY A 340 2.71 5.18 -1.64
N ILE A 341 2.23 4.45 -0.63
CA ILE A 341 0.84 4.09 -0.20
C ILE A 341 -0.05 3.33 -1.19
N VAL A 342 0.06 3.56 -2.48
CA VAL A 342 -0.85 3.05 -3.52
C VAL A 342 0.00 2.57 -4.70
N PRO A 343 -0.36 1.52 -5.46
CA PRO A 343 0.25 1.30 -6.76
C PRO A 343 0.32 2.63 -7.50
N ALA A 344 1.54 3.07 -7.83
CA ALA A 344 1.78 4.41 -8.35
C ALA A 344 0.81 4.65 -9.49
N ARG A 345 -0.11 5.61 -9.34
CA ARG A 345 -1.06 5.91 -10.41
C ARG A 345 -0.36 6.60 -11.56
N ILE A 346 0.75 7.27 -11.25
CA ILE A 346 1.60 7.98 -12.19
C ILE A 346 3.06 7.75 -11.80
N SER A 347 3.93 7.57 -12.79
CA SER A 347 5.38 7.58 -12.65
C SER A 347 5.99 8.37 -13.79
N ARG A 348 7.12 9.03 -13.53
CA ARG A 348 7.84 9.81 -14.54
C ARG A 348 9.29 9.38 -14.64
N VAL A 349 9.74 9.13 -15.86
CA VAL A 349 11.10 8.70 -16.18
C VAL A 349 11.65 9.61 -17.28
N GLU A 350 12.83 10.19 -17.06
CA GLU A 350 13.58 10.85 -18.13
C GLU A 350 14.45 9.83 -18.85
N THR A 351 14.38 9.82 -20.17
CA THR A 351 15.36 9.16 -21.06
C THR A 351 16.26 10.23 -21.69
N PRO A 352 17.27 9.90 -22.52
CA PRO A 352 18.07 10.92 -23.20
C PRO A 352 17.26 11.89 -24.06
N ASP A 353 16.20 11.39 -24.72
CA ASP A 353 15.44 12.15 -25.72
C ASP A 353 13.98 12.40 -25.31
N TRP A 354 13.47 11.73 -24.27
CA TRP A 354 12.05 11.73 -23.91
C TRP A 354 11.80 11.90 -22.41
N HIS A 355 10.81 12.74 -22.10
CA HIS A 355 10.08 12.70 -20.85
C HIS A 355 8.94 11.67 -20.95
N VAL A 356 9.00 10.62 -20.14
CA VAL A 356 8.01 9.53 -20.17
C VAL A 356 7.13 9.61 -18.93
N GLU A 357 5.86 9.98 -19.13
CA GLU A 357 4.83 9.85 -18.11
C GLU A 357 4.10 8.51 -18.29
N ILE A 358 4.06 7.72 -17.23
CA ILE A 358 3.44 6.40 -17.17
C ILE A 358 2.29 6.53 -16.20
N SER A 359 1.08 6.15 -16.61
CA SER A 359 -0.09 6.23 -15.73
C SER A 359 -0.93 4.96 -15.79
N GLN A 360 -1.58 4.66 -14.68
CA GLN A 360 -2.55 3.58 -14.60
C GLN A 360 -3.80 4.00 -15.37
N ALA A 361 -4.28 3.11 -16.24
CA ALA A 361 -5.50 3.30 -17.00
C ALA A 361 -6.41 2.08 -16.83
N THR A 362 -7.64 2.24 -17.31
CA THR A 362 -8.61 1.16 -17.41
C THR A 362 -9.29 1.29 -18.76
N THR A 363 -9.28 0.21 -19.52
CA THR A 363 -9.89 0.19 -20.85
C THR A 363 -11.42 0.33 -20.75
N PRO A 364 -12.12 0.67 -21.84
CA PRO A 364 -13.59 0.80 -21.83
C PRO A 364 -14.34 -0.47 -21.38
N ASP A 365 -13.73 -1.65 -21.56
CA ASP A 365 -14.25 -2.94 -21.10
C ASP A 365 -13.83 -3.31 -19.66
N GLY A 366 -13.15 -2.41 -18.95
CA GLY A 366 -12.80 -2.57 -17.53
C GLY A 366 -11.51 -3.33 -17.25
N GLN A 367 -10.67 -3.59 -18.28
CA GLN A 367 -9.38 -4.25 -18.09
C GLN A 367 -8.32 -3.26 -17.61
N SER A 368 -7.41 -3.70 -16.74
CA SER A 368 -6.28 -2.88 -16.32
C SER A 368 -5.31 -2.64 -17.48
N SER A 369 -4.85 -1.40 -17.60
CA SER A 369 -3.89 -0.98 -18.62
C SER A 369 -2.89 0.04 -18.06
N VAL A 370 -1.81 0.24 -18.80
CA VAL A 370 -0.80 1.29 -18.57
C VAL A 370 -0.77 2.20 -19.78
N LEU A 371 -0.90 3.50 -19.54
CA LEU A 371 -0.79 4.55 -20.54
C LEU A 371 0.60 5.19 -20.45
N TYR A 372 1.31 5.22 -21.56
CA TYR A 372 2.58 5.90 -21.75
C TYR A 372 2.35 7.16 -22.57
N ARG A 373 2.89 8.29 -22.10
CA ARG A 373 2.99 9.54 -22.84
C ARG A 373 4.45 9.96 -22.90
N LEU A 374 5.02 9.95 -24.09
CA LEU A 374 6.41 10.30 -24.35
C LEU A 374 6.42 11.68 -24.99
N THR A 375 7.02 12.67 -24.31
CA THR A 375 7.18 14.04 -24.81
C THR A 375 8.66 14.28 -25.11
N PRO A 376 9.04 14.81 -26.29
CA PRO A 376 10.44 15.10 -26.59
C PRO A 376 11.05 16.06 -25.55
N GLN A 377 12.28 15.80 -25.14
CA GLN A 377 13.06 16.76 -24.36
C GLN A 377 13.63 17.86 -25.28
N SER A 378 13.61 19.10 -24.81
CA SER A 378 14.02 20.29 -25.57
C SER A 378 15.52 20.56 -25.54
#